data_AF-A0A832JJY1-F1
#
_entry.id   AF-A0A832JJY1-F1
#
_cell.length_a   1.000
_cell.length_b   1.000
_cell.length_c   1.000
_cell.angle_alpha   90.00
_cell.angle_beta   90.00
_cell.angle_gamma   90.00
#
_symmetry.space_group_name_H-M   'P 1'
#
loop_
_entity.id
_entity.type
_entity.pdbx_description
1 polymer ?
#
loop_
_entity_poly.entity_id
_entity_poly.type
_entity_poly.pdbx_seq_one_letter_code
_entity_poly.pdbx_strand_id
1 'polypeptide(L)'
;MLQVQRALSEVTGKEFFKKLLGAKVCDSDGAYVGYLKRVYLDKRSGKAKRLVVRVVDGSLLVVDPREALLNGSEIVLKSKVRVAALDVASELRKLEGAVTELRGIREKLLDLDEALIAGELSKDTYACFREALEQRRRQLLVEIRELLEKLEAQLHKLEEERDALMSKLNGAKKEDYAQLLKKIKEVRDSMVRVYELIESARHEIALEMELEDFLRNYLKP
;
A
#
# COMPACT_ATOMS: atom_id res chain seq x y z
N MET A 1 26.08 -29.77 -8.54
CA MET A 1 26.66 -28.81 -9.50
C MET A 1 26.62 -27.43 -8.87
N LEU A 2 27.78 -26.84 -8.55
CA LEU A 2 27.89 -25.51 -7.95
C LEU A 2 27.67 -24.45 -9.04
N GLN A 3 26.49 -23.82 -9.07
CA GLN A 3 26.25 -22.66 -9.93
C GLN A 3 27.01 -21.45 -9.35
N VAL A 4 27.88 -20.85 -10.16
CA VAL A 4 28.72 -19.72 -9.78
C VAL A 4 27.83 -18.50 -9.57
N GLN A 5 27.58 -18.14 -8.31
CA GLN A 5 26.92 -16.89 -7.94
C GLN A 5 27.88 -15.73 -8.20
N ARG A 6 27.58 -14.87 -9.18
CA ARG A 6 28.37 -13.67 -9.48
C ARG A 6 27.65 -12.43 -8.98
N ALA A 7 28.35 -11.52 -8.31
CA ALA A 7 27.76 -10.25 -7.91
C ALA A 7 27.50 -9.38 -9.16
N LEU A 8 26.33 -8.75 -9.23
CA LEU A 8 25.98 -7.86 -10.35
C LEU A 8 26.89 -6.62 -10.42
N SER A 9 27.60 -6.30 -9.34
CA SER A 9 28.68 -5.29 -9.30
C SER A 9 29.92 -5.65 -10.12
N GLU A 10 30.15 -6.95 -10.38
CA GLU A 10 31.32 -7.44 -11.11
C GLU A 10 31.07 -7.55 -12.62
N VAL A 11 29.81 -7.46 -13.05
CA VAL A 11 29.44 -7.57 -14.46
C VAL A 11 29.50 -6.22 -15.16
N THR A 12 30.19 -6.18 -16.29
CA THR A 12 30.35 -5.00 -17.14
C THR A 12 29.74 -5.26 -18.51
N GLY A 13 28.92 -4.32 -19.00
CA GLY A 13 28.42 -4.36 -20.38
C GLY A 13 26.94 -4.04 -20.52
N LYS A 14 26.62 -3.06 -21.37
CA LYS A 14 25.24 -2.60 -21.61
C LYS A 14 24.32 -3.69 -22.16
N GLU A 15 24.84 -4.54 -23.06
CA GLU A 15 24.06 -5.61 -23.67
C GLU A 15 23.64 -6.69 -22.67
N PHE A 16 24.51 -6.97 -21.70
CA PHE A 16 24.23 -7.92 -20.63
C PHE A 16 23.06 -7.45 -19.77
N PHE A 17 23.12 -6.21 -19.26
CA PHE A 17 22.05 -5.65 -18.45
C PHE A 17 20.75 -5.46 -19.24
N LYS A 18 20.82 -5.21 -20.55
CA LYS A 18 19.64 -5.15 -21.42
C LYS A 18 18.92 -6.49 -21.52
N LYS A 19 19.67 -7.61 -21.59
CA LYS A 19 19.11 -8.97 -21.52
C LYS A 19 18.60 -9.35 -20.13
N LEU A 20 19.11 -8.69 -19.09
CA LEU A 20 18.72 -8.90 -17.70
C LEU A 20 17.43 -8.16 -17.30
N LEU A 21 16.96 -7.21 -18.11
CA LEU A 21 15.69 -6.52 -17.85
C LEU A 21 14.53 -7.51 -17.95
N GLY A 22 13.66 -7.52 -16.96
CA GLY A 22 12.59 -8.50 -16.82
C GLY A 22 13.02 -9.80 -16.11
N ALA A 23 14.29 -9.93 -15.71
CA ALA A 23 14.74 -11.06 -14.89
C ALA A 23 13.97 -11.13 -13.56
N LYS A 24 13.65 -12.35 -13.13
CA LYS A 24 13.02 -12.61 -11.84
C LYS A 24 13.99 -12.26 -10.71
N VAL A 25 13.47 -11.59 -9.68
CA VAL A 25 14.21 -11.23 -8.47
C VAL A 25 13.62 -12.01 -7.32
N CYS A 26 14.49 -12.70 -6.59
CA CYS A 26 14.17 -13.52 -5.43
C CYS A 26 14.98 -13.06 -4.22
N ASP A 27 14.46 -13.33 -3.03
CA ASP A 27 15.14 -13.08 -1.76
C ASP A 27 16.12 -14.22 -1.41
N SER A 28 16.94 -14.05 -0.37
CA SER A 28 17.89 -15.05 0.12
C SER A 28 17.24 -16.39 0.52
N ASP A 29 15.96 -16.34 0.91
CA ASP A 29 15.15 -17.52 1.26
C ASP A 29 14.47 -18.18 0.03
N GLY A 30 14.72 -17.67 -1.18
CA GLY A 30 14.13 -18.17 -2.43
C GLY A 30 12.72 -17.64 -2.74
N ALA A 31 12.21 -16.70 -1.94
CA ALA A 31 10.91 -16.07 -2.15
C ALA A 31 10.95 -15.10 -3.35
N TYR A 32 9.96 -15.18 -4.25
CA TYR A 32 9.87 -14.28 -5.39
C TYR A 32 9.48 -12.85 -4.96
N VAL A 33 10.34 -11.88 -5.25
CA VAL A 33 10.19 -10.46 -4.89
C VAL A 33 9.58 -9.66 -6.05
N GLY A 34 9.89 -10.01 -7.29
CA GLY A 34 9.40 -9.27 -8.46
C GLY A 34 10.32 -9.39 -9.66
N TYR A 35 10.39 -8.35 -10.50
CA TYR A 35 11.24 -8.36 -11.69
C TYR A 35 12.08 -7.10 -11.83
N LEU A 36 13.23 -7.23 -12.48
CA LEU A 36 14.13 -6.11 -12.74
C LEU A 36 13.53 -5.18 -13.80
N LYS A 37 13.14 -3.96 -13.41
CA LYS A 37 12.52 -2.97 -14.30
C LYS A 37 13.54 -2.10 -15.01
N ARG A 38 14.55 -1.60 -14.27
CA ARG A 38 15.58 -0.68 -14.81
C ARG A 38 16.93 -0.93 -14.16
N VAL A 39 18.00 -0.64 -14.91
CA VAL A 39 19.38 -0.63 -14.42
C VAL A 39 20.01 0.71 -14.77
N TYR A 40 20.54 1.39 -13.77
CA TYR A 40 21.35 2.60 -13.97
C TYR A 40 22.81 2.21 -14.07
N LEU A 41 23.40 2.46 -15.24
CA LEU A 41 24.80 2.18 -15.52
C LEU A 41 25.64 3.45 -15.39
N ASP A 42 26.86 3.30 -14.90
CA ASP A 42 27.87 4.34 -14.97
C ASP A 42 28.39 4.48 -16.41
N LYS A 43 28.39 5.72 -16.93
CA LYS A 43 28.84 6.02 -18.30
C LYS A 43 30.33 5.75 -18.52
N ARG A 44 31.17 5.82 -17.47
CA ARG A 44 32.63 5.64 -17.58
C ARG A 44 33.07 4.19 -17.44
N SER A 45 32.45 3.44 -16.51
CA SER A 45 32.88 2.07 -16.18
C SER A 45 31.98 0.98 -16.77
N GLY A 46 30.79 1.32 -17.27
CA GLY A 46 29.82 0.35 -17.78
C GLY A 46 29.26 -0.60 -16.72
N LYS A 47 29.51 -0.31 -15.44
CA LYS A 47 29.03 -1.07 -14.27
C LYS A 47 27.66 -0.58 -13.82
N ALA A 48 26.89 -1.46 -13.20
CA ALA A 48 25.66 -1.08 -12.52
C ALA A 48 25.97 -0.20 -11.30
N LYS A 49 25.29 0.95 -11.22
CA LYS A 49 25.30 1.86 -10.07
C LYS A 49 24.07 1.64 -9.19
N ARG A 50 22.91 1.37 -9.80
CA ARG A 50 21.64 1.10 -9.10
C ARG A 50 20.78 0.15 -9.92
N LEU A 51 20.09 -0.77 -9.24
CA LEU A 51 19.07 -1.63 -9.82
C LEU A 51 17.70 -1.14 -9.34
N VAL A 52 16.71 -1.14 -10.21
CA VAL A 52 15.31 -0.85 -9.86
C VAL A 52 14.50 -2.10 -10.14
N VAL A 53 14.00 -2.70 -9.07
CA VAL A 53 13.13 -3.88 -9.10
C VAL A 53 11.70 -3.39 -8.96
N ARG A 54 10.81 -3.87 -9.83
CA ARG A 54 9.38 -3.73 -9.61
C ARG A 54 8.94 -4.93 -8.78
N VAL A 55 8.52 -4.65 -7.56
CA VAL A 55 8.07 -5.66 -6.62
C VAL A 55 6.66 -6.13 -7.02
N VAL A 56 6.25 -7.32 -6.57
CA VAL A 56 4.94 -7.91 -6.92
C VAL A 56 3.77 -7.01 -6.51
N ASP A 57 3.95 -6.20 -5.46
CA ASP A 57 3.01 -5.17 -4.97
C ASP A 57 2.92 -3.93 -5.88
N GLY A 58 3.73 -3.86 -6.95
CA GLY A 58 3.78 -2.74 -7.88
C GLY A 58 4.74 -1.61 -7.51
N SER A 59 5.32 -1.64 -6.30
CA SER A 59 6.29 -0.66 -5.82
C SER A 59 7.65 -0.80 -6.53
N LEU A 60 8.47 0.26 -6.45
CA LEU A 60 9.81 0.29 -7.04
C LEU A 60 10.86 0.23 -5.94
N LEU A 61 11.54 -0.91 -5.83
CA LEU A 61 12.64 -1.11 -4.89
C LEU A 61 13.97 -0.76 -5.57
N VAL A 62 14.72 0.15 -4.97
CA VAL A 62 16.08 0.50 -5.42
C VAL A 62 17.07 -0.36 -4.66
N VAL A 63 17.86 -1.16 -5.38
CA VAL A 63 18.80 -2.12 -4.82
C VAL A 63 20.22 -1.77 -5.23
N ASP A 64 21.16 -1.89 -4.29
CA ASP A 64 22.60 -1.79 -4.56
C ASP A 64 23.06 -3.04 -5.34
N PRO A 65 23.73 -2.89 -6.50
CA PRO A 65 24.28 -4.01 -7.27
C PRO A 65 25.22 -4.95 -6.49
N ARG A 66 25.81 -4.50 -5.37
CA ARG A 66 26.66 -5.33 -4.48
C ARG A 66 25.86 -6.33 -3.64
N GLU A 67 24.60 -5.99 -3.37
CA GLU A 67 23.65 -6.80 -2.61
C GLU A 67 22.85 -7.77 -3.49
N ALA A 68 23.06 -7.72 -4.81
CA ALA A 68 22.36 -8.56 -5.78
C ALA A 68 23.32 -9.54 -6.45
N LEU A 69 23.04 -10.83 -6.29
CA LEU A 69 23.76 -11.94 -6.90
C LEU A 69 22.99 -12.43 -8.12
N LEU A 70 23.70 -12.75 -9.19
CA LEU A 70 23.12 -13.40 -10.35
C LEU A 70 23.29 -14.91 -10.23
N ASN A 71 22.16 -15.62 -10.28
CA ASN A 71 22.10 -17.07 -10.36
C ASN A 71 21.42 -17.48 -11.68
N GLY A 72 22.22 -17.73 -12.72
CA GLY A 72 21.70 -17.99 -14.06
C GLY A 72 20.98 -16.77 -14.66
N SER A 73 19.66 -16.87 -14.86
CA SER A 73 18.79 -15.78 -15.33
C SER A 73 17.99 -15.09 -14.21
N GLU A 74 18.24 -15.45 -12.96
CA GLU A 74 17.52 -14.95 -11.78
C GLU A 74 18.44 -14.14 -10.88
N ILE A 75 17.90 -13.12 -10.22
CA ILE A 75 18.63 -12.23 -9.34
C ILE A 75 18.24 -12.57 -7.91
N VAL A 76 19.23 -12.89 -7.07
CA VAL A 76 19.03 -13.21 -5.66
C VAL A 76 19.58 -12.08 -4.81
N LEU A 77 18.75 -11.52 -3.93
CA LEU A 77 19.17 -10.49 -2.99
C LEU A 77 19.83 -11.13 -1.76
N LYS A 78 20.97 -10.58 -1.32
CA LYS A 78 21.69 -11.05 -0.12
C LYS A 78 20.96 -10.70 1.17
N SER A 79 20.33 -9.54 1.19
CA SER A 79 19.54 -9.03 2.30
C SER A 79 18.17 -9.66 2.23
N LYS A 80 17.63 -10.16 3.35
CA LYS A 80 16.22 -10.56 3.46
C LYS A 80 15.33 -9.38 3.13
N VAL A 81 14.97 -9.25 1.86
CA VAL A 81 13.92 -8.35 1.46
C VAL A 81 12.65 -9.04 1.89
N ARG A 82 12.21 -8.71 3.12
CA ARG A 82 10.78 -8.74 3.43
C ARG A 82 10.14 -7.96 2.29
N VAL A 83 9.60 -8.69 1.30
CA VAL A 83 8.59 -8.16 0.39
C VAL A 83 7.60 -7.60 1.38
N ALA A 84 7.63 -6.27 1.55
CA ALA A 84 6.75 -5.63 2.49
C ALA A 84 5.38 -6.09 2.01
N ALA A 85 4.70 -6.86 2.86
CA ALA A 85 3.26 -6.91 2.79
C ALA A 85 2.83 -5.47 2.50
N LEU A 86 2.12 -5.25 1.38
CA LEU A 86 1.56 -3.96 0.97
C LEU A 86 1.50 -3.06 2.19
N ASP A 87 2.34 -2.02 2.27
CA ASP A 87 2.62 -1.34 3.55
C ASP A 87 1.29 -0.92 4.18
N VAL A 88 0.78 -1.77 5.08
CA VAL A 88 -0.56 -1.65 5.66
C VAL A 88 -0.61 -0.31 6.36
N ALA A 89 0.50 0.12 6.97
CA ALA A 89 0.63 1.43 7.58
C ALA A 89 0.57 2.60 6.57
N SER A 90 0.93 2.41 5.30
CA SER A 90 0.75 3.43 4.25
C SER A 90 -0.69 3.51 3.76
N GLU A 91 -1.37 2.36 3.62
CA GLU A 91 -2.77 2.33 3.19
C GLU A 91 -3.70 2.82 4.30
N LEU A 92 -3.43 2.42 5.54
CA LEU A 92 -4.11 2.94 6.72
C LEU A 92 -3.93 4.47 6.84
N ARG A 93 -2.72 5.00 6.66
CA ARG A 93 -2.50 6.46 6.66
C ARG A 93 -3.25 7.18 5.54
N LYS A 94 -3.36 6.56 4.36
CA LYS A 94 -4.15 7.13 3.26
C LYS A 94 -5.64 7.11 3.59
N LEU A 95 -6.14 6.03 4.17
CA LEU A 95 -7.54 5.91 4.59
C LEU A 95 -7.87 6.95 5.68
N GLU A 96 -7.04 7.04 6.71
CA GLU A 96 -7.15 8.06 7.77
C GLU A 96 -7.18 9.48 7.20
N GLY A 97 -6.26 9.78 6.26
CA GLY A 97 -6.19 11.07 5.60
C GLY A 97 -7.45 11.37 4.79
N ALA A 98 -7.92 10.41 4.00
CA ALA A 98 -9.13 10.56 3.18
C ALA A 98 -10.38 10.74 4.04
N VAL A 99 -10.51 9.99 5.14
CA VAL A 99 -11.61 10.13 6.11
C VAL A 99 -11.57 11.49 6.79
N THR A 100 -10.40 11.96 7.20
CA THR A 100 -10.24 13.28 7.83
C THR A 100 -10.58 14.40 6.85
N GLU A 101 -10.17 14.27 5.60
CA GLU A 101 -10.51 15.24 4.56
C GLU A 101 -12.02 15.24 4.28
N LEU A 102 -12.66 14.07 4.28
CA LEU A 102 -14.11 13.95 4.11
C LEU A 102 -14.87 14.68 5.23
N ARG A 103 -14.46 14.52 6.49
CA ARG A 103 -15.00 15.30 7.63
C ARG A 103 -14.81 16.80 7.43
N GLY A 104 -13.62 17.22 7.03
CA GLY A 104 -13.31 18.62 6.78
C GLY A 104 -14.12 19.22 5.62
N ILE A 105 -14.49 18.43 4.61
CA ILE A 105 -15.42 18.88 3.55
C ILE A 105 -16.82 19.08 4.11
N ARG A 106 -17.30 18.17 4.98
CA ARG A 106 -18.61 18.30 5.64
C ARG A 106 -18.71 19.59 6.46
N GLU A 107 -17.69 19.87 7.27
CA GLU A 107 -17.61 21.12 8.04
C GLU A 107 -17.61 22.34 7.12
N LYS A 108 -16.78 22.35 6.06
CA LYS A 108 -16.76 23.45 5.09
C LYS A 108 -18.08 23.67 4.37
N LEU A 109 -18.83 22.60 4.08
CA LEU A 109 -20.15 22.71 3.47
C LEU A 109 -21.13 23.37 4.45
N LEU A 110 -21.07 23.05 5.74
CA LEU A 110 -21.87 23.71 6.78
C LEU A 110 -21.51 25.19 6.90
N ASP A 111 -20.23 25.53 6.98
CA ASP A 111 -19.77 26.93 7.04
C ASP A 111 -20.23 27.72 5.81
N LEU A 112 -20.19 27.10 4.62
CA LEU A 112 -20.64 27.70 3.37
C LEU A 112 -22.16 27.97 3.39
N ASP A 113 -22.94 27.04 3.94
CA ASP A 113 -24.40 27.17 4.09
C ASP A 113 -24.75 28.28 5.08
N GLU A 114 -24.04 28.36 6.21
CA GLU A 114 -24.21 29.44 7.19
C GLU A 114 -23.88 30.82 6.60
N ALA A 115 -22.76 30.95 5.87
CA ALA A 115 -22.35 32.21 5.24
C ALA A 115 -23.35 32.69 4.17
N LEU A 116 -23.98 31.76 3.42
CA LEU A 116 -25.05 32.10 2.50
C LEU A 116 -26.30 32.58 3.25
N ILE A 117 -26.70 31.89 4.32
CA ILE A 117 -27.88 32.25 5.14
C ILE A 117 -27.69 33.62 5.80
N ALA A 118 -26.48 33.91 6.29
CA ALA A 118 -26.11 35.20 6.86
C ALA A 118 -26.05 36.33 5.81
N GLY A 119 -26.08 36.00 4.51
CA GLY A 119 -26.00 36.98 3.41
C GLY A 119 -24.59 37.51 3.17
N GLU A 120 -23.58 36.89 3.76
CA GLU A 120 -22.16 37.25 3.61
C GLU A 120 -21.59 36.81 2.26
N LEU A 121 -22.32 35.92 1.56
CA LEU A 121 -21.87 35.27 0.34
C LEU A 121 -22.92 35.37 -0.77
N SER A 122 -22.48 35.69 -1.99
CA SER A 122 -23.39 35.72 -3.15
C SER A 122 -23.78 34.30 -3.57
N LYS A 123 -24.98 34.15 -4.16
CA LYS A 123 -25.47 32.84 -4.64
C LYS A 123 -24.56 32.21 -5.68
N ASP A 124 -23.97 33.00 -6.57
CA ASP A 124 -23.08 32.50 -7.62
C ASP A 124 -21.75 32.01 -7.02
N THR A 125 -21.20 32.79 -6.08
CA THR A 125 -19.98 32.41 -5.36
C THR A 125 -20.18 31.15 -4.52
N TYR A 126 -21.34 31.05 -3.85
CA TYR A 126 -21.75 29.86 -3.10
C TYR A 126 -21.84 28.62 -4.00
N ALA A 127 -22.51 28.74 -5.15
CA ALA A 127 -22.68 27.62 -6.08
C ALA A 127 -21.33 27.07 -6.56
N CYS A 128 -20.39 27.94 -6.93
CA CYS A 128 -19.05 27.52 -7.35
C CYS A 128 -18.27 26.78 -6.25
N PHE A 129 -18.27 27.30 -5.01
CA PHE A 129 -17.56 26.65 -3.91
C PHE A 129 -18.22 25.34 -3.49
N ARG A 130 -19.56 25.30 -3.43
CA ARG A 130 -20.31 24.09 -3.12
C ARG A 130 -20.04 23.00 -4.15
N GLU A 131 -20.07 23.33 -5.44
CA GLU A 131 -19.79 22.37 -6.51
C GLU A 131 -18.37 21.77 -6.41
N ALA A 132 -17.36 22.60 -6.12
CA ALA A 132 -15.99 22.14 -5.95
C ALA A 132 -15.83 21.19 -4.74
N LEU A 133 -16.45 21.53 -3.61
CA LEU A 133 -16.46 20.68 -2.41
C LEU A 133 -17.19 19.36 -2.66
N GLU A 134 -18.33 19.40 -3.33
CA GLU A 134 -19.12 18.21 -3.73
C GLU A 134 -18.38 17.31 -4.73
N GLN A 135 -17.60 17.90 -5.65
CA GLN A 135 -16.77 17.14 -6.57
C GLN A 135 -15.63 16.42 -5.81
N ARG A 136 -14.95 17.12 -4.89
CA ARG A 136 -13.90 16.52 -4.07
C ARG A 136 -14.47 15.44 -3.13
N ARG A 137 -15.65 15.66 -2.54
CA ARG A 137 -16.38 14.67 -1.73
C ARG A 137 -16.58 13.37 -2.50
N ARG A 138 -17.10 13.46 -3.73
CA ARG A 138 -17.33 12.29 -4.60
C ARG A 138 -16.04 11.54 -4.93
N GLN A 139 -14.94 12.26 -5.19
CA GLN A 139 -13.63 11.64 -5.43
C GLN A 139 -13.14 10.89 -4.19
N LEU A 140 -13.19 11.52 -3.02
CA LEU A 140 -12.78 10.89 -1.76
C LEU A 140 -13.60 9.64 -1.44
N LEU A 141 -14.91 9.65 -1.67
CA LEU A 141 -15.75 8.47 -1.46
C LEU A 141 -15.32 7.29 -2.34
N VAL A 142 -14.90 7.54 -3.58
CA VAL A 142 -14.34 6.49 -4.45
C VAL A 142 -12.99 6.01 -3.93
N GLU A 143 -12.08 6.94 -3.57
CA GLU A 143 -10.76 6.61 -3.01
C GLU A 143 -10.88 5.76 -1.72
N ILE A 144 -11.79 6.13 -0.81
CA ILE A 144 -12.04 5.40 0.43
C ILE A 144 -12.55 4.00 0.14
N ARG A 145 -13.49 3.82 -0.80
CA ARG A 145 -14.00 2.48 -1.19
C ARG A 145 -12.88 1.59 -1.72
N GLU A 146 -12.03 2.11 -2.60
CA GLU A 146 -10.88 1.36 -3.13
C GLU A 146 -9.86 0.99 -2.04
N LEU A 147 -9.64 1.88 -1.06
CA LEU A 147 -8.76 1.62 0.08
C LEU A 147 -9.35 0.57 1.02
N LEU A 148 -10.66 0.62 1.26
CA LEU A 148 -11.38 -0.38 2.05
C LEU A 148 -11.26 -1.77 1.43
N GLU A 149 -11.53 -1.93 0.14
CA GLU A 149 -11.40 -3.23 -0.54
C GLU A 149 -9.98 -3.80 -0.43
N LYS A 150 -8.94 -2.96 -0.54
CA LYS A 150 -7.54 -3.38 -0.39
C LYS A 150 -7.23 -3.82 1.04
N LEU A 151 -7.67 -3.04 2.03
CA LEU A 151 -7.44 -3.34 3.45
C LEU A 151 -8.22 -4.58 3.90
N GLU A 152 -9.44 -4.80 3.39
CA GLU A 152 -10.21 -6.02 3.64
C GLU A 152 -9.52 -7.27 3.07
N ALA A 153 -8.99 -7.17 1.84
CA ALA A 153 -8.23 -8.27 1.24
C ALA A 153 -6.92 -8.55 2.01
N GLN A 154 -6.31 -7.54 2.61
CA GLN A 154 -5.14 -7.71 3.48
C GLN A 154 -5.50 -8.30 4.84
N LEU A 155 -6.64 -7.89 5.39
CA LEU A 155 -7.15 -8.43 6.65
C LEU A 155 -7.38 -9.93 6.54
N HIS A 156 -8.00 -10.39 5.44
CA HIS A 156 -8.18 -11.81 5.16
C HIS A 156 -6.84 -12.56 5.10
N LYS A 157 -5.80 -11.97 4.50
CA LYS A 157 -4.45 -12.58 4.48
C LYS A 157 -3.82 -12.65 5.86
N LEU A 158 -4.02 -11.63 6.71
CA LEU A 158 -3.57 -11.64 8.10
C LEU A 158 -4.30 -12.70 8.93
N GLU A 159 -5.58 -12.94 8.66
CA GLU A 159 -6.36 -14.02 9.26
C GLU A 159 -5.82 -15.40 8.86
N GLU A 160 -5.56 -15.62 7.58
CA GLU A 160 -4.91 -16.85 7.08
C GLU A 160 -3.53 -17.07 7.71
N GLU A 161 -2.72 -16.00 7.83
CA GLU A 161 -1.41 -16.07 8.46
C GLU A 161 -1.52 -16.43 9.94
N ARG A 162 -2.45 -15.79 10.67
CA ARG A 162 -2.76 -16.12 12.07
C ARG A 162 -3.12 -17.59 12.20
N ASP A 163 -4.01 -18.11 11.36
CA ASP A 163 -4.49 -19.49 11.45
C ASP A 163 -3.39 -20.51 11.12
N ALA A 164 -2.53 -20.18 10.15
CA ALA A 164 -1.34 -20.95 9.85
C ALA A 164 -0.34 -20.95 11.02
N LEU A 165 -0.13 -19.80 11.68
CA LEU A 165 0.74 -19.69 12.86
C LEU A 165 0.17 -20.45 14.07
N MET A 166 -1.15 -20.38 14.29
CA MET A 166 -1.84 -21.14 15.34
C MET A 166 -1.74 -22.65 15.09
N SER A 167 -1.90 -23.08 13.84
CA SER A 167 -1.72 -24.49 13.46
C SER A 167 -0.29 -24.97 13.69
N LYS A 168 0.71 -24.13 13.37
CA LYS A 168 2.12 -24.40 13.67
C LYS A 168 2.38 -24.47 15.17
N LEU A 169 1.76 -23.60 15.97
CA LEU A 169 1.87 -23.60 17.43
C LEU A 169 1.39 -24.92 18.04
N ASN A 170 0.28 -25.48 17.53
CA ASN A 170 -0.28 -26.74 18.02
C ASN A 170 0.64 -27.95 17.78
N GLY A 171 1.51 -27.90 16.77
CA GLY A 171 2.50 -28.95 16.47
C GLY A 171 3.95 -28.60 16.87
N ALA A 172 4.18 -27.44 17.50
CA ALA A 172 5.52 -26.93 17.75
C ALA A 172 6.19 -27.53 19.00
N LYS A 173 7.52 -27.64 18.95
CA LYS A 173 8.34 -27.95 20.12
C LYS A 173 8.38 -26.73 21.07
N LYS A 174 8.62 -26.96 22.37
CA LYS A 174 8.67 -25.91 23.41
C LYS A 174 9.63 -24.75 23.09
N GLU A 175 10.68 -25.00 22.33
CA GLU A 175 11.70 -24.02 21.95
C GLU A 175 11.18 -22.96 20.96
N ASP A 176 10.24 -23.33 20.08
CA ASP A 176 9.66 -22.43 19.07
C ASP A 176 8.41 -21.67 19.56
N TYR A 177 7.84 -22.11 20.69
CA TYR A 177 6.58 -21.61 21.23
C TYR A 177 6.59 -20.10 21.50
N ALA A 178 7.63 -19.61 22.17
CA ALA A 178 7.75 -18.20 22.52
C ALA A 178 7.83 -17.31 21.28
N GLN A 179 8.52 -17.77 20.24
CA GLN A 179 8.67 -17.02 18.99
C GLN A 179 7.38 -17.02 18.16
N LEU A 180 6.64 -18.13 18.14
CA LEU A 180 5.33 -18.23 17.49
C LEU A 180 4.28 -17.37 18.19
N LEU A 181 4.21 -17.40 19.52
CA LEU A 181 3.30 -16.55 20.30
C LEU A 181 3.56 -15.06 20.07
N LYS A 182 4.83 -14.65 19.97
CA LYS A 182 5.19 -13.27 19.65
C LYS A 182 4.66 -12.86 18.27
N LYS A 183 4.85 -13.69 17.25
CA LYS A 183 4.34 -13.43 15.90
C LYS A 183 2.81 -13.37 15.84
N ILE A 184 2.13 -14.30 16.52
CA ILE A 184 0.65 -14.30 16.61
C ILE A 184 0.15 -13.00 17.24
N LYS A 185 0.83 -12.51 18.29
CA LYS A 185 0.50 -11.23 18.91
C LYS A 185 0.69 -10.05 17.94
N GLU A 186 1.82 -10.00 17.23
CA GLU A 186 2.09 -8.94 16.24
C GLU A 186 1.04 -8.90 15.12
N VAL A 187 0.62 -10.07 14.62
CA VAL A 187 -0.46 -10.19 13.62
C VAL A 187 -1.79 -9.72 14.21
N ARG A 188 -2.13 -10.14 15.44
CA ARG A 188 -3.37 -9.73 16.12
C ARG A 188 -3.44 -8.22 16.32
N ASP A 189 -2.37 -7.60 16.82
CA ASP A 189 -2.30 -6.16 17.04
C ASP A 189 -2.48 -5.39 15.72
N SER A 190 -1.94 -5.93 14.62
CA SER A 190 -2.11 -5.35 13.28
C SER A 190 -3.55 -5.48 12.79
N MET A 191 -4.19 -6.64 12.98
CA MET A 191 -5.59 -6.87 12.61
C MET A 191 -6.54 -5.91 13.34
N VAL A 192 -6.36 -5.70 14.65
CA VAL A 192 -7.23 -4.79 15.44
C VAL A 192 -7.23 -3.38 14.86
N ARG A 193 -6.05 -2.83 14.54
CA ARG A 193 -5.94 -1.50 13.95
C ARG A 193 -6.63 -1.39 12.59
N VAL A 194 -6.49 -2.41 11.76
CA VAL A 194 -7.14 -2.46 10.44
C VAL A 194 -8.67 -2.52 10.61
N TYR A 195 -9.18 -3.34 11.53
CA TYR A 195 -10.61 -3.42 11.83
C TYR A 195 -11.19 -2.09 12.32
N GLU A 196 -10.55 -1.45 13.30
CA GLU A 196 -11.02 -0.16 13.85
C GLU A 196 -11.13 0.92 12.77
N LEU A 197 -10.14 0.99 11.87
CA LEU A 197 -10.13 1.96 10.79
C LEU A 197 -11.13 1.65 9.67
N ILE A 198 -11.33 0.37 9.33
CA ILE A 198 -12.38 -0.05 8.40
C ILE A 198 -13.76 0.34 8.95
N GLU A 199 -14.03 0.04 10.22
CA GLU A 199 -15.31 0.37 10.86
C GLU A 199 -15.51 1.89 10.95
N SER A 200 -14.48 2.66 11.30
CA SER A 200 -14.56 4.12 11.29
C SER A 200 -14.85 4.67 9.89
N ALA A 201 -14.20 4.15 8.84
CA ALA A 201 -14.43 4.62 7.48
C ALA A 201 -15.82 4.24 6.96
N ARG A 202 -16.31 3.04 7.30
CA ARG A 202 -17.69 2.61 6.99
C ARG A 202 -18.73 3.50 7.66
N HIS A 203 -18.51 3.86 8.93
CA HIS A 203 -19.39 4.76 9.64
C HIS A 203 -19.48 6.13 8.95
N GLU A 204 -18.34 6.69 8.53
CA GLU A 204 -18.32 7.97 7.81
C GLU A 204 -19.02 7.89 6.46
N ILE A 205 -18.84 6.80 5.70
CA ILE A 205 -19.59 6.58 4.46
C ILE A 205 -21.10 6.50 4.73
N ALA A 206 -21.51 5.82 5.80
CA ALA A 206 -22.93 5.69 6.15
C ALA A 206 -23.57 7.06 6.44
N LEU A 207 -22.88 7.93 7.19
CA LEU A 207 -23.33 9.30 7.44
C LEU A 207 -23.49 10.10 6.13
N GLU A 208 -22.59 9.93 5.17
CA GLU A 208 -22.71 10.58 3.86
C GLU A 208 -23.90 10.05 3.04
N MET A 209 -24.17 8.74 3.11
CA MET A 209 -25.34 8.15 2.43
C MET A 209 -26.65 8.67 3.00
N GLU A 210 -26.77 8.77 4.33
CA GLU A 210 -27.94 9.36 4.98
C GLU A 210 -28.16 10.82 4.54
N LEU A 211 -27.07 11.58 4.37
CA LEU A 211 -27.11 12.97 3.94
C LEU A 211 -27.50 13.11 2.46
N GLU A 212 -26.98 12.25 1.58
CA GLU A 212 -27.41 12.20 0.17
C GLU A 212 -28.88 11.79 0.02
N ASP A 213 -29.34 10.81 0.78
CA ASP A 213 -30.74 10.36 0.76
C ASP A 213 -31.68 11.44 1.30
N PHE A 214 -31.28 12.14 2.36
CA PHE A 214 -32.01 13.32 2.87
C PHE A 214 -32.13 14.40 1.78
N LEU A 215 -31.01 14.80 1.17
CA LEU A 215 -31.01 15.83 0.13
C LEU A 215 -31.84 15.42 -1.10
N ARG A 216 -31.79 14.15 -1.52
CA ARG A 216 -32.60 13.63 -2.63
C ARG A 216 -34.10 13.66 -2.33
N ASN A 217 -34.49 13.45 -1.09
CA ASN A 217 -35.89 13.44 -0.67
C ASN A 217 -36.44 14.85 -0.37
N TYR A 218 -35.60 15.80 0.06
CA TYR A 218 -36.01 17.17 0.39
C TYR A 218 -35.82 18.21 -0.72
N LEU A 219 -34.89 18.00 -1.66
CA LEU A 219 -34.58 18.96 -2.74
C LEU A 219 -35.15 18.58 -4.12
N LYS A 220 -35.92 17.50 -4.22
CA LYS A 220 -36.74 17.28 -5.42
C LYS A 220 -38.02 18.12 -5.33
N PRO A 221 -38.37 18.89 -6.38
CA PRO A 221 -39.67 19.56 -6.46
C PRO A 221 -40.83 18.56 -6.51
#